data_AF-A0A4R7BQW2-F1
#
_entry.id   AF-A0A4R7BQW2-F1
#
_cell.length_a   1.000
_cell.length_b   1.000
_cell.length_c   1.000
_cell.angle_alpha   90.00
_cell.angle_beta   90.00
_cell.angle_gamma   90.00
#
_symmetry.space_group_name_H-M   'P 1'
#
loop_
_entity.id
_entity.type
_entity.pdbx_description
1 polymer ?
#
loop_
_entity_poly.entity_id
_entity_poly.type
_entity_poly.pdbx_seq_one_letter_code
_entity_poly.pdbx_strand_id
1 'polypeptide(L)'
;MASIEHILAEMDAAAGRQSTGELSRVLALATGHLASGGEPHSRLDRAMQRLVRAAGPEERAEIAGQLAPLETSPPGLVGMLALDEIAIARPVLMRSPVLTDQHLLMVVLLRDREHHLAICERALLAEPVGDLLVTRGDRGVRAALARHAGARLSACALATLIQLARRDEALAQALASRRRAHA
;
A
#
# COMPACT_ATOMS: atom_id res chain seq x y z
N MET A 1 32.95 4.37 0.63
CA MET A 1 31.52 4.61 0.92
C MET A 1 31.11 5.87 0.18
N ALA A 2 30.12 5.83 -0.71
CA ALA A 2 29.67 7.02 -1.44
C ALA A 2 29.00 8.00 -0.47
N SER A 3 29.31 9.30 -0.60
CA SER A 3 28.66 10.36 0.19
C SER A 3 27.18 10.49 -0.20
N ILE A 4 26.30 10.80 0.76
CA ILE A 4 24.86 11.02 0.50
C ILE A 4 24.64 12.07 -0.59
N GLU A 5 25.47 13.12 -0.62
CA GLU A 5 25.41 14.16 -1.66
C GLU A 5 25.69 13.63 -3.06
N HIS A 6 26.58 12.64 -3.18
CA HIS A 6 26.88 11.99 -4.46
C HIS A 6 25.70 11.16 -4.96
N ILE A 7 25.04 10.42 -4.06
CA ILE A 7 23.85 9.63 -4.39
C ILE A 7 22.72 10.55 -4.84
N LEU A 8 22.50 11.68 -4.15
CA LEU A 8 21.48 12.65 -4.53
C LEU A 8 21.75 13.26 -5.92
N ALA A 9 23.00 13.58 -6.23
CA ALA A 9 23.39 14.10 -7.54
C ALA A 9 23.20 13.07 -8.67
N GLU A 10 23.55 11.80 -8.43
CA GLU A 10 23.30 10.71 -9.38
C GLU A 10 21.80 10.50 -9.63
N MET A 11 20.97 10.62 -8.59
CA MET A 11 19.51 10.53 -8.72
C MET A 11 18.93 11.66 -9.57
N ASP A 12 19.33 12.91 -9.34
CA ASP A 12 18.87 14.04 -10.14
C ASP A 12 19.34 13.90 -11.60
N ALA A 13 20.54 13.35 -11.84
CA ALA A 13 21.05 13.08 -13.19
C ALA A 13 20.31 11.92 -13.89
N ALA A 14 19.94 10.86 -13.16
CA ALA A 14 19.18 9.72 -13.67
C ALA A 14 17.73 10.10 -14.01
N ALA A 15 17.12 11.04 -13.29
CA ALA A 15 15.78 11.56 -13.61
C ALA A 15 15.70 12.16 -15.03
N GLY A 16 16.82 12.66 -15.56
CA GLY A 16 16.91 13.19 -16.93
C GLY A 16 17.16 12.14 -18.01
N ARG A 17 17.51 10.89 -17.65
CA ARG A 17 17.86 9.82 -18.58
C ARG A 17 16.89 8.66 -18.36
N GLN A 18 15.84 8.56 -19.16
CA GLN A 18 14.79 7.56 -19.02
C GLN A 18 15.27 6.15 -19.43
N SER A 19 16.27 5.59 -18.75
CA SER A 19 16.72 4.21 -18.93
C SER A 19 16.35 3.36 -17.71
N THR A 20 15.53 2.33 -17.95
CA THR A 20 14.91 1.44 -16.95
C THR A 20 15.92 0.79 -16.01
N GLY A 21 17.06 0.34 -16.54
CA GLY A 21 18.10 -0.33 -15.76
C GLY A 21 18.85 0.61 -14.79
N GLU A 22 19.01 1.88 -15.15
CA GLU A 22 19.74 2.86 -14.33
C GLU A 22 18.89 3.31 -13.13
N LEU A 23 17.59 3.55 -13.33
CA LEU A 23 16.66 3.93 -12.27
C LEU A 23 16.54 2.86 -11.20
N SER A 24 16.30 1.61 -11.60
CA SER A 24 16.23 0.47 -10.68
C SER A 24 17.55 0.27 -9.92
N ARG A 25 18.70 0.47 -10.58
CA ARG A 25 20.02 0.37 -9.92
C ARG A 25 20.25 1.48 -8.90
N VAL A 26 19.92 2.72 -9.24
CA VAL A 26 20.07 3.88 -8.33
C VAL A 26 19.12 3.75 -7.13
N LEU A 27 17.89 3.28 -7.35
CA LEU A 27 16.93 3.00 -6.27
C LEU A 27 17.41 1.86 -5.37
N ALA A 28 17.99 0.80 -5.93
CA ALA A 28 18.56 -0.30 -5.16
C ALA A 28 19.75 0.17 -4.29
N LEU A 29 20.64 1.01 -4.84
CA LEU A 29 21.75 1.60 -4.09
C LEU A 29 21.25 2.51 -2.96
N ALA A 30 20.25 3.35 -3.22
CA ALA A 30 19.63 4.20 -2.22
C ALA A 30 18.97 3.38 -1.09
N THR A 31 18.27 2.31 -1.45
CA THR A 31 17.61 1.42 -0.48
C THR A 31 18.63 0.67 0.38
N GLY A 32 19.76 0.24 -0.21
CA GLY A 32 20.88 -0.32 0.55
C GLY A 32 21.51 0.68 1.52
N HIS A 33 21.54 1.96 1.17
CA HIS A 33 22.02 3.02 2.07
C HIS A 33 21.07 3.24 3.26
N LEU A 34 19.75 3.19 3.04
CA LEU A 34 18.76 3.26 4.11
C LEU A 34 18.89 2.11 5.11
N ALA A 35 19.19 0.89 4.64
CA ALA A 35 19.45 -0.25 5.51
C ALA A 35 20.72 -0.07 6.37
N SER A 36 21.64 0.82 5.99
CA SER A 36 22.90 1.09 6.70
C SER A 36 22.80 2.15 7.83
N GLY A 37 21.62 2.71 8.09
CA GLY A 37 21.36 3.57 9.25
C GLY A 37 21.83 5.03 9.14
N GLY A 38 22.04 5.54 7.93
CA GLY A 38 22.48 6.92 7.66
C GLY A 38 21.41 8.02 7.82
N GLU A 39 21.89 9.27 7.86
CA GLU A 39 21.23 10.58 8.04
C GLU A 39 19.95 10.88 7.18
N PRO A 40 19.20 12.01 7.39
CA PRO A 40 17.73 12.04 7.43
C PRO A 40 17.03 11.48 6.18
N HIS A 41 16.47 10.29 6.39
CA HIS A 41 15.58 9.49 5.54
C HIS A 41 14.62 10.30 4.65
N SER A 42 14.13 11.46 5.12
CA SER A 42 13.15 12.29 4.40
C SER A 42 13.68 13.04 3.17
N ARG A 43 14.98 13.34 3.07
CA ARG A 43 15.56 13.96 1.86
C ARG A 43 15.73 12.94 0.74
N LEU A 44 16.25 11.77 1.08
CA LEU A 44 16.43 10.67 0.14
C LEU A 44 15.07 10.15 -0.35
N ASP A 45 14.10 9.96 0.55
CA ASP A 45 12.73 9.58 0.21
C ASP A 45 12.11 10.56 -0.81
N ARG A 46 12.21 11.88 -0.58
CA ARG A 46 11.74 12.89 -1.55
C ARG A 46 12.47 12.83 -2.89
N ALA A 47 13.77 12.57 -2.90
CA ALA A 47 14.51 12.39 -4.15
C ALA A 47 14.03 11.15 -4.90
N MET A 48 13.80 10.03 -4.19
CA MET A 48 13.31 8.79 -4.80
C MET A 48 11.91 8.97 -5.36
N GLN A 49 11.03 9.68 -4.64
CA GLN A 49 9.70 10.03 -5.14
C GLN A 49 9.77 10.85 -6.43
N ARG A 50 10.64 11.86 -6.51
CA ARG A 50 10.82 12.66 -7.75
C ARG A 50 11.27 11.78 -8.91
N LEU A 51 12.25 10.90 -8.66
CA LEU A 51 12.79 9.98 -9.65
C LEU A 51 11.72 9.00 -10.16
N VAL A 52 11.01 8.36 -9.25
CA VAL A 52 9.98 7.36 -9.57
C VAL A 52 8.78 8.00 -10.28
N ARG A 53 8.39 9.24 -9.94
CA ARG A 53 7.35 9.97 -10.66
C ARG A 53 7.71 10.28 -12.12
N ALA A 54 8.99 10.43 -12.43
CA ALA A 54 9.47 10.65 -13.79
C ALA A 54 9.52 9.35 -14.62
N ALA A 55 9.43 8.19 -13.97
CA ALA A 55 9.43 6.88 -14.63
C ALA A 55 8.06 6.54 -15.22
N GLY A 56 8.07 5.72 -16.27
CA GLY A 56 6.86 5.19 -16.89
C GLY A 56 6.13 4.18 -15.99
N PRO A 57 4.88 3.82 -16.33
CA PRO A 57 4.05 2.96 -15.49
C PRO A 57 4.64 1.55 -15.29
N GLU A 58 5.30 1.00 -16.31
CA GLU A 58 5.94 -0.33 -16.24
C GLU A 58 7.09 -0.33 -15.24
N GLU A 59 7.96 0.69 -15.29
CA GLU A 59 9.07 0.82 -14.36
C GLU A 59 8.57 1.07 -12.92
N ARG A 60 7.55 1.93 -12.75
CA ARG A 60 6.95 2.15 -11.42
C ARG A 60 6.37 0.86 -10.85
N ALA A 61 5.77 0.00 -11.68
CA ALA A 61 5.23 -1.29 -11.24
C ALA A 61 6.35 -2.25 -10.82
N GLU A 62 7.46 -2.30 -11.56
CA GLU A 62 8.64 -3.09 -11.19
C GLU A 62 9.22 -2.63 -9.84
N ILE A 63 9.44 -1.33 -9.70
CA ILE A 63 9.94 -0.69 -8.48
C ILE A 63 9.01 -0.97 -7.30
N ALA A 64 7.69 -0.84 -7.49
CA ALA A 64 6.70 -1.16 -6.47
C ALA A 64 6.78 -2.63 -6.05
N GLY A 65 6.95 -3.55 -7.00
CA GLY A 65 7.16 -4.96 -6.74
C GLY A 65 8.40 -5.25 -5.89
N GLN A 66 9.51 -4.56 -6.18
CA GLN A 66 10.79 -4.70 -5.47
C GLN A 66 10.73 -4.11 -4.05
N LEU A 67 10.08 -2.97 -3.87
CA LEU A 67 10.00 -2.28 -2.57
C LEU A 67 8.94 -2.85 -1.63
N ALA A 68 7.90 -3.50 -2.17
CA ALA A 68 6.79 -3.97 -1.36
C ALA A 68 7.17 -4.86 -0.17
N PRO A 69 8.10 -5.83 -0.26
CA PRO A 69 8.39 -6.70 0.87
C PRO A 69 9.43 -6.11 1.84
N LEU A 70 10.05 -4.96 1.54
CA LEU A 70 11.18 -4.44 2.32
C LEU A 70 10.71 -3.58 3.49
N GLU A 71 11.16 -3.91 4.71
CA GLU A 71 10.91 -3.12 5.93
C GLU A 71 11.65 -1.78 5.94
N THR A 72 12.76 -1.69 5.22
CA THR A 72 13.59 -0.48 5.09
C THR A 72 13.14 0.44 3.96
N SER A 73 12.00 0.14 3.31
CA SER A 73 11.48 0.97 2.22
C SER A 73 11.15 2.39 2.69
N PRO A 74 11.42 3.43 1.87
CA PRO A 74 11.08 4.79 2.24
C PRO A 74 9.56 4.97 2.36
N PRO A 75 9.05 5.43 3.53
CA PRO A 75 7.62 5.45 3.79
C PRO A 75 6.84 6.40 2.85
N GLY A 76 7.41 7.54 2.49
CA GLY A 76 6.79 8.49 1.57
C GLY A 76 6.69 7.94 0.15
N LEU A 77 7.72 7.26 -0.34
CA LEU A 77 7.71 6.59 -1.63
C LEU A 77 6.68 5.45 -1.67
N VAL A 78 6.63 4.61 -0.65
CA VAL A 78 5.63 3.53 -0.54
C VAL A 78 4.21 4.11 -0.51
N GLY A 79 3.99 5.17 0.27
CA GLY A 79 2.69 5.86 0.33
C GLY A 79 2.30 6.49 -1.01
N MET A 80 3.26 7.04 -1.75
CA MET A 80 3.04 7.55 -3.11
C MET A 80 2.63 6.43 -4.08
N LEU A 81 3.35 5.30 -4.08
CA LEU A 81 3.04 4.16 -4.95
C LEU A 81 1.68 3.52 -4.61
N ALA A 82 1.29 3.52 -3.33
CA ALA A 82 -0.01 3.03 -2.89
C ALA A 82 -1.20 3.84 -3.42
N LEU A 83 -0.97 5.11 -3.79
CA LEU A 83 -1.96 6.02 -4.39
C LEU A 83 -1.89 6.07 -5.91
N ASP A 84 -1.00 5.30 -6.54
CA ASP A 84 -0.85 5.20 -7.99
C ASP A 84 -1.90 4.25 -8.60
N GLU A 85 -1.88 4.02 -9.91
CA GLU A 85 -2.71 3.04 -10.60
C GLU A 85 -2.60 1.63 -9.99
N ILE A 86 -3.69 0.85 -10.03
CA ILE A 86 -3.76 -0.42 -9.29
C ILE A 86 -2.63 -1.40 -9.66
N ALA A 87 -2.19 -1.41 -10.94
CA ALA A 87 -1.09 -2.26 -11.39
C ALA A 87 0.21 -2.01 -10.62
N ILE A 88 0.42 -0.76 -10.19
CA ILE A 88 1.58 -0.32 -9.41
C ILE A 88 1.28 -0.44 -7.91
N ALA A 89 0.10 -0.02 -7.47
CA ALA A 89 -0.25 0.04 -6.05
C ALA A 89 -0.46 -1.35 -5.42
N ARG A 90 -0.98 -2.34 -6.17
CA ARG A 90 -1.36 -3.66 -5.65
C ARG A 90 -0.26 -4.37 -4.84
N PRO A 91 0.98 -4.56 -5.34
CA PRO A 91 2.03 -5.23 -4.56
C PRO A 91 2.31 -4.52 -3.24
N VAL A 92 2.29 -3.18 -3.24
CA VAL A 92 2.54 -2.34 -2.07
C VAL A 92 1.40 -2.43 -1.05
N LEU A 93 0.15 -2.27 -1.49
CA LEU A 93 -1.03 -2.36 -0.64
C LEU A 93 -1.13 -3.72 0.06
N MET A 94 -0.82 -4.80 -0.65
CA MET A 94 -0.94 -6.16 -0.13
C MET A 94 0.18 -6.54 0.84
N ARG A 95 1.43 -6.16 0.54
CA ARG A 95 2.61 -6.76 1.17
C ARG A 95 3.44 -5.79 2.02
N SER A 96 3.28 -4.48 1.84
CA SER A 96 4.17 -3.52 2.50
C SER A 96 4.00 -3.48 4.02
N PRO A 97 5.08 -3.74 4.78
CA PRO A 97 5.08 -3.57 6.24
C PRO A 97 5.22 -2.09 6.64
N VAL A 98 5.66 -1.22 5.73
CA VAL A 98 5.88 0.22 5.99
C VAL A 98 4.60 1.04 5.85
N LEU A 99 3.55 0.49 5.21
CA LEU A 99 2.26 1.16 5.12
C LEU A 99 1.59 1.23 6.50
N THR A 100 1.46 2.46 7.01
CA THR A 100 0.71 2.79 8.22
C THR A 100 -0.80 2.79 7.96
N ASP A 101 -1.59 2.72 9.02
CA ASP A 101 -3.04 2.88 8.94
C ASP A 101 -3.44 4.21 8.30
N GLN A 102 -2.68 5.29 8.54
CA GLN A 102 -2.91 6.59 7.89
C GLN A 102 -2.76 6.53 6.37
N HIS A 103 -1.75 5.80 5.87
CA HIS A 103 -1.61 5.58 4.42
C HIS A 103 -2.80 4.79 3.86
N LEU A 104 -3.20 3.70 4.54
CA LEU A 104 -4.33 2.88 4.09
C LEU A 104 -5.64 3.68 4.11
N LEU A 105 -5.88 4.49 5.13
CA LEU A 105 -7.03 5.39 5.19
C LEU A 105 -7.03 6.36 4.00
N MET A 106 -5.89 6.97 3.67
CA MET A 106 -5.79 7.84 2.49
C MET A 106 -6.14 7.10 1.19
N VAL A 107 -5.69 5.86 1.03
CA VAL A 107 -6.04 5.05 -0.15
C VAL A 107 -7.54 4.79 -0.21
N VAL A 108 -8.19 4.45 0.92
CA VAL A 108 -9.65 4.25 0.96
C VAL A 108 -10.41 5.54 0.65
N LEU A 109 -9.88 6.70 1.05
CA LEU A 109 -10.50 7.99 0.80
C LEU A 109 -10.36 8.46 -0.66
N LEU A 110 -9.26 8.11 -1.33
CA LEU A 110 -8.86 8.73 -2.61
C LEU A 110 -8.91 7.78 -3.80
N ARG A 111 -8.95 6.46 -3.59
CA ARG A 111 -8.84 5.45 -4.64
C ARG A 111 -10.10 4.61 -4.79
N ASP A 112 -10.16 3.88 -5.89
CA ASP A 112 -11.30 3.07 -6.31
C ASP A 112 -11.37 1.70 -5.62
N ARG A 113 -12.39 0.94 -6.04
CA ARG A 113 -12.70 -0.41 -5.57
C ARG A 113 -11.51 -1.38 -5.66
N GLU A 114 -10.70 -1.32 -6.71
CA GLU A 114 -9.63 -2.31 -6.89
C GLU A 114 -8.53 -2.13 -5.84
N HIS A 115 -8.27 -0.89 -5.43
CA HIS A 115 -7.36 -0.59 -4.32
C HIS A 115 -7.93 -1.07 -2.99
N HIS A 116 -9.23 -0.88 -2.77
CA HIS A 116 -9.90 -1.34 -1.55
C HIS A 116 -9.85 -2.87 -1.42
N LEU A 117 -10.01 -3.59 -2.53
CA LEU A 117 -9.86 -5.04 -2.58
C LEU A 117 -8.41 -5.46 -2.28
N ALA A 118 -7.42 -4.78 -2.84
CA ALA A 118 -6.01 -5.05 -2.54
C ALA A 118 -5.68 -4.83 -1.05
N ILE A 119 -6.27 -3.82 -0.39
CA ILE A 119 -6.16 -3.64 1.06
C ILE A 119 -6.77 -4.83 1.80
N CYS A 120 -7.91 -5.36 1.33
CA CYS A 120 -8.57 -6.53 1.92
C CYS A 120 -7.78 -7.84 1.74
N GLU A 121 -6.72 -7.87 0.95
CA GLU A 121 -5.82 -9.04 0.82
C GLU A 121 -4.69 -9.04 1.86
N ARG A 122 -4.57 -7.99 2.68
CA ARG A 122 -3.60 -7.95 3.80
C ARG A 122 -3.94 -9.01 4.85
N ALA A 123 -2.95 -9.47 5.60
CA ALA A 123 -3.20 -10.45 6.67
C ALA A 123 -3.97 -9.84 7.85
N LEU A 124 -3.69 -8.57 8.17
CA LEU A 124 -4.28 -7.83 9.28
C LEU A 124 -4.74 -6.45 8.82
N LEU A 125 -5.90 -6.02 9.31
CA LEU A 125 -6.40 -4.65 9.12
C LEU A 125 -6.80 -4.05 10.46
N ALA A 126 -6.33 -2.84 10.72
CA ALA A 126 -6.74 -2.07 11.88
C ALA A 126 -8.21 -1.65 11.78
N GLU A 127 -8.84 -1.48 12.94
CA GLU A 127 -10.26 -1.14 13.07
C GLU A 127 -10.67 0.11 12.28
N PRO A 128 -9.92 1.24 12.33
CA PRO A 128 -10.31 2.43 11.56
C PRO A 128 -10.34 2.21 10.05
N VAL A 129 -9.41 1.39 9.53
CA VAL A 129 -9.31 1.08 8.10
C VAL A 129 -10.46 0.17 7.68
N GLY A 130 -10.74 -0.87 8.47
CA GLY A 130 -11.84 -1.80 8.23
C GLY A 130 -13.20 -1.10 8.24
N ASP A 131 -13.44 -0.24 9.23
CA ASP A 131 -14.69 0.53 9.36
C ASP A 131 -14.91 1.48 8.18
N LEU A 132 -13.84 2.17 7.74
CA LEU A 132 -13.92 3.06 6.60
C LEU A 132 -14.20 2.28 5.31
N LEU A 133 -13.58 1.11 5.14
CA LEU A 133 -13.84 0.20 4.01
C LEU A 133 -15.28 -0.34 4.02
N VAL A 134 -15.88 -0.62 5.18
CA VAL A 134 -17.32 -0.98 5.25
C VAL A 134 -18.20 0.16 4.74
N THR A 135 -17.86 1.38 5.13
CA THR A 135 -18.64 2.59 4.81
C THR A 135 -18.50 2.98 3.33
N ARG A 136 -17.26 3.06 2.83
CA ARG A 136 -16.90 3.53 1.47
C ARG A 136 -16.95 2.43 0.42
N GLY A 137 -16.63 1.20 0.82
CA GLY A 137 -16.50 0.07 -0.09
C GLY A 137 -17.84 -0.33 -0.71
N ASP A 138 -17.76 -0.90 -1.91
CA ASP A 138 -18.91 -1.45 -2.59
C ASP A 138 -19.28 -2.85 -2.07
N ARG A 139 -20.24 -3.50 -2.73
CA ARG A 139 -20.66 -4.86 -2.39
C ARG A 139 -19.50 -5.85 -2.38
N GLY A 140 -18.58 -5.75 -3.34
CA GLY A 140 -17.43 -6.65 -3.46
C GLY A 140 -16.45 -6.47 -2.30
N VAL A 141 -16.13 -5.22 -1.97
CA VAL A 141 -15.24 -4.89 -0.84
C VAL A 141 -15.84 -5.36 0.49
N ARG A 142 -17.13 -5.12 0.72
CA ARG A 142 -17.82 -5.56 1.95
C ARG A 142 -17.85 -7.08 2.08
N ALA A 143 -18.05 -7.81 0.97
CA ALA A 143 -17.98 -9.27 0.97
C ALA A 143 -16.55 -9.78 1.23
N ALA A 144 -15.52 -9.09 0.71
CA ALA A 144 -14.13 -9.41 1.02
C ALA A 144 -13.83 -9.20 2.52
N LEU A 145 -14.19 -8.04 3.07
CA LEU A 145 -14.06 -7.75 4.51
C LEU A 145 -14.82 -8.75 5.39
N ALA A 146 -16.04 -9.14 5.01
CA ALA A 146 -16.81 -10.12 5.76
C ALA A 146 -16.09 -11.48 5.86
N ARG A 147 -15.28 -11.86 4.86
CA ARG A 147 -14.45 -13.09 4.89
C ARG A 147 -13.08 -12.89 5.54
N HIS A 148 -12.64 -11.65 5.73
CA HIS A 148 -11.30 -11.33 6.19
C HIS A 148 -11.16 -11.51 7.71
N ALA A 149 -10.75 -12.69 8.16
CA ALA A 149 -10.64 -13.03 9.58
C ALA A 149 -9.73 -12.07 10.38
N GLY A 150 -8.63 -11.60 9.79
CA GLY A 150 -7.69 -10.67 10.43
C GLY A 150 -8.07 -9.19 10.42
N ALA A 151 -9.23 -8.81 9.86
CA ALA A 151 -9.68 -7.42 9.91
C ALA A 151 -10.31 -7.13 11.27
N ARG A 152 -9.92 -6.09 11.97
CA ARG A 152 -10.65 -5.62 13.15
C ARG A 152 -11.79 -4.71 12.68
N LEU A 153 -12.98 -4.87 13.24
CA LEU A 153 -14.16 -4.08 12.89
C LEU A 153 -14.84 -3.64 14.18
N SER A 154 -15.30 -2.40 14.22
CA SER A 154 -16.11 -1.93 15.35
C SER A 154 -17.47 -2.60 15.36
N ALA A 155 -18.15 -2.53 16.50
CA ALA A 155 -19.53 -2.98 16.63
C ALA A 155 -20.47 -2.27 15.63
N CYS A 156 -20.21 -1.00 15.35
CA CYS A 156 -20.98 -0.21 14.39
C CYS A 156 -20.80 -0.75 12.97
N ALA A 157 -19.54 -0.93 12.52
CA ALA A 157 -19.26 -1.47 11.20
C ALA A 157 -19.82 -2.89 11.01
N LEU A 158 -19.73 -3.74 12.04
CA LEU A 158 -20.34 -5.07 12.01
C LEU A 158 -21.86 -5.00 11.90
N ALA A 159 -22.52 -4.11 12.66
CA ALA A 159 -23.96 -3.88 12.55
C ALA A 159 -24.37 -3.41 11.15
N THR A 160 -23.59 -2.53 10.52
CA THR A 160 -23.80 -2.12 9.12
C THR A 160 -23.71 -3.31 8.17
N LEU A 161 -22.69 -4.17 8.29
CA LEU A 161 -22.57 -5.36 7.45
C LEU A 161 -23.73 -6.33 7.66
N ILE A 162 -24.17 -6.56 8.90
CA ILE A 162 -25.33 -7.41 9.23
C ILE A 162 -26.61 -6.85 8.58
N GLN A 163 -26.81 -5.54 8.66
CA GLN A 163 -27.99 -4.90 8.07
C GLN A 163 -28.00 -5.04 6.54
N LEU A 164 -26.85 -4.91 5.88
CA LEU A 164 -26.71 -5.13 4.44
C LEU A 164 -26.93 -6.60 4.05
N ALA A 165 -26.44 -7.53 4.86
CA ALA A 165 -26.56 -8.97 4.64
C ALA A 165 -28.02 -9.47 4.63
N ARG A 166 -28.95 -8.75 5.27
CA ARG A 166 -30.40 -9.08 5.21
C ARG A 166 -30.95 -9.11 3.77
N ARG A 167 -30.29 -8.44 2.84
CA ARG A 167 -30.67 -8.36 1.42
C ARG A 167 -29.61 -8.97 0.49
N ASP A 168 -28.56 -9.57 1.05
CA ASP A 168 -27.42 -10.10 0.32
C ASP A 168 -26.99 -11.44 0.94
N GLU A 169 -27.50 -12.52 0.38
CA GLU A 169 -27.28 -13.87 0.89
C GLU A 169 -25.79 -14.26 0.91
N ALA A 170 -25.04 -13.85 -0.11
CA ALA A 170 -23.59 -14.11 -0.16
C ALA A 170 -22.85 -13.40 0.98
N LEU A 171 -23.24 -12.16 1.30
CA LEU A 171 -22.69 -11.42 2.44
C LEU A 171 -23.09 -12.05 3.78
N ALA A 172 -24.32 -12.54 3.90
CA ALA A 172 -24.79 -13.24 5.10
C ALA A 172 -23.98 -14.52 5.38
N GLN A 173 -23.70 -15.32 4.34
CA GLN A 173 -22.88 -16.53 4.44
C GLN A 173 -21.43 -16.20 4.84
N ALA A 174 -20.86 -15.14 4.28
CA ALA A 174 -19.52 -14.66 4.64
C ALA A 174 -19.43 -14.27 6.12
N LEU A 175 -20.39 -13.47 6.62
CA LEU A 175 -20.42 -13.05 8.03
C LEU A 175 -20.64 -14.22 9.00
N ALA A 176 -21.51 -15.18 8.63
CA ALA A 176 -21.74 -16.37 9.45
C ALA A 176 -20.45 -17.20 9.64
N SER A 177 -19.63 -17.27 8.59
CA SER A 177 -18.33 -17.97 8.63
C SER A 177 -17.33 -17.25 9.51
N ARG A 178 -17.30 -15.91 9.46
CA ARG A 178 -16.44 -15.06 10.30
C ARG A 178 -16.72 -15.21 11.79
N ARG A 179 -17.99 -15.28 12.21
CA ARG A 179 -18.38 -15.43 13.62
C ARG A 179 -17.84 -16.74 14.22
N ARG A 180 -17.74 -17.81 13.43
CA ARG A 180 -17.20 -19.10 13.89
C ARG A 180 -15.68 -19.10 14.07
N ALA A 181 -14.96 -18.19 13.43
CA ALA A 181 -13.50 -18.08 13.58
C ALA A 181 -13.09 -17.26 14.83
N HIS A 182 -14.02 -16.51 15.42
CA HIS A 182 -13.80 -15.63 16.58
C HIS A 182 -14.57 -16.06 17.84
N ALA A 183 -15.26 -17.22 17.80
CA ALA A 183 -15.99 -17.83 18.91
C ALA A 183 -15.23 -19.07 19.40
#